data_AF-A0A957TRN6-F1
#
_entry.id   AF-A0A957TRN6-F1
#
_cell.length_a   1.000
_cell.length_b   1.000
_cell.length_c   1.000
_cell.angle_alpha   90.00
_cell.angle_beta   90.00
_cell.angle_gamma   90.00
#
_symmetry.space_group_name_H-M   'P 1'
#
loop_
_entity.id
_entity.type
_entity.pdbx_description
1 polymer ?
#
loop_
_entity_poly.entity_id
_entity_poly.type
_entity_poly.pdbx_seq_one_letter_code
_entity_poly.pdbx_strand_id
1 'polypeptide(L)'
;WLLEPAWAMAAVIIVHVWKNIGYAVVIYLAGLQAIPRQLYEAALVDGANAYARFRYVTLPGLSPVLFFLMVTTVLAGFQSFDIIHVMTEGGPVHATTTLIFYMYEEGFNATNVGRAAVAAVVLFAAMLLFTLVQMRYNERNVNYQ
;
A
#
# COMPACT_ATOMS: atom_id res chain seq x y z
N TRP A 1 -7.89 22.71 -9.64
CA TRP A 1 -7.19 21.42 -9.76
C TRP A 1 -8.14 20.22 -9.86
N LEU A 2 -9.29 20.18 -9.17
CA LEU A 2 -10.24 19.03 -9.23
C LEU A 2 -11.06 18.94 -10.53
N LEU A 3 -11.11 20.01 -11.33
CA LEU A 3 -11.91 20.10 -12.56
C LEU A 3 -11.18 19.58 -13.81
N GLU A 4 -9.86 19.36 -13.74
CA GLU A 4 -9.11 18.74 -14.84
C GLU A 4 -8.84 17.26 -14.54
N PRO A 5 -9.20 16.33 -15.44
CA PRO A 5 -9.05 14.88 -15.23
C PRO A 5 -7.64 14.45 -14.82
N ALA A 6 -6.61 15.08 -15.41
CA ALA A 6 -5.21 14.75 -15.13
C ALA A 6 -4.76 15.17 -13.71
N TRP A 7 -5.28 16.28 -13.19
CA TRP A 7 -4.91 16.80 -11.87
C TRP A 7 -5.75 16.22 -10.74
N ALA A 8 -6.97 15.76 -11.03
CA ALA A 8 -7.85 15.14 -10.04
C ALA A 8 -7.22 13.85 -9.46
N MET A 9 -6.72 12.95 -10.31
CA MET A 9 -6.07 11.72 -9.85
C MET A 9 -4.77 12.02 -9.10
N ALA A 10 -3.94 12.96 -9.57
CA ALA A 10 -2.72 13.34 -8.89
C ALA A 10 -2.98 13.91 -7.48
N ALA A 11 -4.00 14.76 -7.33
CA ALA A 11 -4.41 15.29 -6.03
C ALA A 11 -4.88 14.18 -5.08
N VAL A 12 -5.69 13.23 -5.58
CA VAL A 12 -6.13 12.05 -4.81
C VAL A 12 -4.94 11.22 -4.34
N ILE A 13 -3.96 10.96 -5.22
CA ILE A 13 -2.74 10.22 -4.88
C ILE A 13 -1.96 10.93 -3.77
N ILE A 14 -1.75 12.25 -3.89
CA ILE A 14 -1.00 13.04 -2.90
C ILE A 14 -1.68 12.97 -1.53
N VAL A 15 -3.00 13.17 -1.46
CA VAL A 15 -3.75 13.11 -0.21
C VAL A 15 -3.77 11.68 0.36
N HIS A 16 -3.88 10.67 -0.51
CA HIS A 16 -3.79 9.27 -0.11
C HIS A 16 -2.42 8.95 0.51
N VAL A 17 -1.33 9.37 -0.12
CA VAL A 17 0.03 9.20 0.42
C VAL A 17 0.14 9.93 1.76
N TRP A 18 -0.29 11.18 1.83
CA TRP A 18 -0.22 11.98 3.06
C TRP A 18 -0.98 11.33 4.23
N LYS A 19 -2.20 10.82 4.00
CA LYS A 19 -2.99 10.10 5.01
C LYS A 19 -2.26 8.87 5.54
N ASN A 20 -1.55 8.14 4.68
CA ASN A 20 -0.93 6.86 5.04
C ASN A 20 0.52 6.97 5.54
N ILE A 21 1.18 8.12 5.37
CA ILE A 21 2.56 8.33 5.84
C ILE A 21 2.70 8.06 7.34
N GLY A 22 1.75 8.54 8.16
CA GLY A 22 1.82 8.36 9.62
C GLY A 22 1.85 6.89 10.03
N TYR A 23 0.98 6.07 9.42
CA TYR A 23 0.96 4.62 9.63
C TYR A 23 2.29 3.97 9.20
N ALA A 24 2.76 4.30 8.00
CA ALA A 24 4.01 3.73 7.48
C ALA A 24 5.22 4.07 8.38
N VAL A 25 5.33 5.32 8.82
CA VAL A 25 6.46 5.78 9.68
C VAL A 25 6.49 5.01 11.00
N VAL A 26 5.34 4.83 11.67
CA VAL A 26 5.28 4.11 12.95
C VAL A 26 5.76 2.67 12.79
N ILE A 27 5.28 1.99 11.74
CA ILE A 27 5.66 0.61 11.46
C ILE A 27 7.14 0.50 11.06
N TYR A 28 7.66 1.43 10.25
CA TYR A 28 9.08 1.49 9.91
C TYR A 28 9.97 1.68 11.14
N LEU A 29 9.59 2.58 12.05
CA LEU A 29 10.35 2.83 13.27
C LEU A 29 10.37 1.59 14.17
N ALA A 30 9.23 0.90 14.33
CA ALA A 30 9.18 -0.37 15.03
C ALA A 30 10.09 -1.42 14.39
N GLY A 31 10.08 -1.49 13.05
CA GLY A 31 10.97 -2.36 12.29
C GLY A 31 12.45 -2.08 12.49
N LEU A 32 12.84 -0.80 12.49
CA LEU A 32 14.21 -0.37 12.73
C LEU A 32 14.67 -0.72 14.15
N GLN A 33 13.80 -0.57 15.14
CA GLN A 33 14.09 -0.90 16.54
C GLN A 33 14.25 -2.40 16.77
N ALA A 34 13.62 -3.24 15.93
CA ALA A 34 13.75 -4.69 16.01
C ALA A 34 15.11 -5.21 15.49
N ILE A 35 15.87 -4.40 14.74
CA ILE A 35 17.17 -4.81 14.20
C ILE A 35 18.22 -4.82 15.33
N PRO A 36 18.86 -5.97 15.63
CA PRO A 36 19.86 -6.04 16.69
C PRO A 36 21.04 -5.10 16.43
N ARG A 37 21.39 -4.30 17.45
CA ARG A 37 22.48 -3.32 17.37
C ARG A 37 23.85 -3.99 17.09
N GLN A 38 24.02 -5.23 17.51
CA GLN A 38 25.22 -6.03 17.31
C GLN A 38 25.57 -6.19 15.82
N LEU A 39 24.58 -6.24 14.92
CA LEU A 39 24.83 -6.33 13.47
C LEU A 39 25.49 -5.05 12.93
N TYR A 40 25.12 -3.89 13.46
CA TYR A 40 25.73 -2.62 13.09
C TYR A 40 27.14 -2.47 13.65
N GLU A 41 27.40 -2.97 14.85
CA GLU A 41 28.71 -2.97 15.50
C GLU A 41 29.68 -3.92 14.79
N ALA A 42 29.23 -5.12 14.43
CA ALA A 42 30.01 -6.06 13.62
C ALA A 42 30.40 -5.46 12.26
N ALA A 43 29.43 -4.87 11.55
CA ALA A 43 29.71 -4.21 10.28
C ALA A 43 30.71 -3.04 10.41
N LEU A 44 30.69 -2.30 11.52
CA LEU A 44 31.68 -1.25 11.80
C LEU A 44 33.09 -1.82 12.02
N VAL A 45 33.20 -2.94 12.74
CA VAL A 45 34.47 -3.65 12.94
C VAL A 45 35.02 -4.16 11.60
N ASP A 46 34.16 -4.61 10.69
CA ASP A 46 34.51 -5.02 9.33
C ASP A 46 34.83 -3.85 8.38
N GLY A 47 34.82 -2.60 8.88
CA GLY A 47 35.15 -1.41 8.08
C GLY A 47 34.02 -0.91 7.17
N ALA A 48 32.77 -1.35 7.38
CA ALA A 48 31.64 -0.94 6.57
C ALA A 48 31.30 0.54 6.78
N ASN A 49 31.30 1.31 5.69
CA ASN A 49 30.84 2.70 5.69
C ASN A 49 29.30 2.80 5.88
N ALA A 50 28.74 4.01 5.97
CA ALA A 50 27.31 4.22 6.19
C ALA A 50 26.41 3.60 5.11
N TYR A 51 26.83 3.66 3.84
CA TYR A 51 26.07 3.09 2.73
C TYR A 51 26.07 1.55 2.77
N ALA A 52 27.22 0.94 3.06
CA ALA A 52 27.33 -0.50 3.24
C ALA A 52 26.43 -0.99 4.39
N ARG A 53 26.44 -0.31 5.54
CA ARG A 53 25.55 -0.64 6.66
C ARG A 53 24.06 -0.52 6.28
N PHE A 54 23.68 0.52 5.53
CA PHE A 54 22.31 0.64 5.04
C PHE A 54 21.92 -0.52 4.10
N ARG A 55 22.76 -0.83 3.10
CA ARG A 55 22.44 -1.83 2.07
C ARG A 55 22.49 -3.28 2.57
N TYR A 56 23.37 -3.58 3.53
CA TYR A 56 23.65 -4.95 3.99
C TYR A 56 23.11 -5.26 5.39
N VAL A 57 22.81 -4.26 6.22
CA VAL A 57 22.23 -4.47 7.56
C VAL A 57 20.80 -3.94 7.61
N THR A 58 20.61 -2.65 7.32
CA THR A 58 19.30 -2.01 7.48
C THR A 58 18.26 -2.53 6.48
N LEU A 59 18.58 -2.54 5.17
CA LEU A 59 17.65 -2.94 4.13
C LEU A 59 17.22 -4.42 4.25
N PRO A 60 18.14 -5.39 4.49
CA PRO A 60 17.74 -6.78 4.72
C PRO A 60 16.99 -6.95 6.04
N GLY A 61 17.41 -6.28 7.12
CA GLY A 61 16.74 -6.32 8.42
C GLY A 61 15.31 -5.73 8.39
N LEU A 62 15.07 -4.75 7.52
CA LEU A 62 13.73 -4.19 7.29
C LEU A 62 12.89 -4.96 6.28
N SER A 63 13.43 -5.93 5.56
CA SER A 63 12.72 -6.65 4.48
C SER A 63 11.33 -7.16 4.89
N PRO A 64 11.14 -7.78 6.09
CA PRO A 64 9.81 -8.26 6.51
C PRO A 64 8.81 -7.11 6.72
N VAL A 65 9.29 -5.97 7.22
CA VAL A 65 8.47 -4.80 7.53
C VAL A 65 8.12 -4.03 6.26
N LEU A 66 9.10 -3.87 5.36
CA LEU A 66 8.92 -3.33 4.01
C LEU A 66 7.86 -4.12 3.23
N PHE A 67 7.94 -5.45 3.30
CA PHE A 67 6.98 -6.33 2.66
C PHE A 67 5.58 -6.15 3.24
N PHE A 68 5.43 -6.17 4.57
CA PHE A 68 4.16 -5.95 5.23
C PHE A 68 3.54 -4.59 4.85
N LEU A 69 4.34 -3.53 4.85
CA LEU A 69 3.89 -2.21 4.42
C LEU A 69 3.50 -2.18 2.94
N MET A 70 4.24 -2.86 2.07
CA MET A 70 3.89 -2.96 0.65
C MET A 70 2.55 -3.66 0.44
N VAL A 71 2.29 -4.78 1.13
CA VAL A 71 1.01 -5.50 1.05
C VAL A 71 -0.13 -4.58 1.52
N THR A 72 0.00 -4.06 2.75
CA THR A 72 -1.07 -3.29 3.39
C THR A 72 -1.39 -2.00 2.64
N THR A 73 -0.37 -1.29 2.14
CA THR A 73 -0.59 -0.04 1.37
C THR A 73 -1.22 -0.29 0.01
N VAL A 74 -0.85 -1.36 -0.69
CA VAL A 74 -1.52 -1.70 -1.96
C VAL A 74 -2.98 -2.06 -1.72
N LEU A 75 -3.28 -2.88 -0.70
CA LEU A 75 -4.66 -3.21 -0.34
C LEU A 75 -5.46 -1.95 0.05
N ALA A 76 -4.86 -1.03 0.81
CA ALA A 76 -5.47 0.25 1.17
C ALA A 76 -5.75 1.13 -0.06
N GLY A 77 -4.88 1.08 -1.08
CA GLY A 77 -5.09 1.73 -2.37
C GLY A 77 -6.31 1.19 -3.11
N PHE A 78 -6.47 -0.13 -3.18
CA PHE A 78 -7.66 -0.77 -3.76
C PHE A 78 -8.96 -0.42 -3.03
N GLN A 79 -8.87 -0.14 -1.72
CA GLN A 79 -10.01 0.21 -0.85
C GLN A 79 -10.18 1.72 -0.63
N SER A 80 -9.62 2.57 -1.50
CA SER A 80 -9.56 4.03 -1.33
C SER A 80 -10.88 4.78 -1.58
N PHE A 81 -12.00 4.29 -1.04
CA PHE A 81 -13.33 4.88 -1.22
C PHE A 81 -13.43 6.31 -0.67
N ASP A 82 -13.07 6.51 0.61
CA ASP A 82 -13.35 7.77 1.32
C ASP A 82 -12.75 9.00 0.62
N ILE A 83 -11.50 8.87 0.16
CA ILE A 83 -10.77 9.98 -0.47
C ILE A 83 -11.39 10.32 -1.82
N ILE A 84 -11.76 9.30 -2.59
CA ILE A 84 -12.37 9.49 -3.92
C ILE A 84 -13.75 10.13 -3.76
N HIS A 85 -14.56 9.63 -2.84
CA HIS A 85 -15.90 10.15 -2.59
C HIS A 85 -15.85 11.59 -2.08
N VAL A 86 -15.02 11.91 -1.09
CA VAL A 86 -14.95 13.26 -0.51
C VAL A 86 -14.32 14.28 -1.45
N MET A 87 -13.29 13.90 -2.22
CA MET A 87 -12.54 14.87 -3.04
C MET A 87 -13.08 15.04 -4.46
N THR A 88 -13.62 13.98 -5.05
CA THR A 88 -13.89 13.96 -6.50
C THR A 88 -15.25 13.39 -6.87
N GLU A 89 -15.91 12.65 -5.98
CA GLU A 89 -17.11 11.87 -6.30
C GLU A 89 -16.94 11.02 -7.58
N GLY A 90 -15.73 10.49 -7.82
CA GLY A 90 -15.39 9.72 -9.02
C GLY A 90 -15.08 10.55 -10.27
N GLY A 91 -15.22 11.88 -10.22
CA GLY A 91 -15.01 12.79 -11.35
C GLY A 91 -13.60 13.38 -11.49
N PRO A 92 -13.37 14.22 -12.51
CA PRO A 92 -14.27 14.53 -13.62
C PRO A 92 -14.22 13.44 -14.70
N VAL A 93 -15.36 13.16 -15.36
CA VAL A 93 -15.50 12.15 -16.44
C VAL A 93 -15.02 10.75 -16.02
N HIS A 94 -15.42 10.29 -14.83
CA HIS A 94 -15.00 9.00 -14.26
C HIS A 94 -13.48 8.81 -14.09
N ALA A 95 -12.69 9.88 -14.15
CA ALA A 95 -11.23 9.81 -14.12
C ALA A 95 -10.69 9.24 -12.80
N THR A 96 -11.44 9.35 -11.70
CA THR A 96 -11.05 8.79 -10.39
C THR A 96 -11.96 7.65 -9.93
N THR A 97 -12.87 7.16 -10.78
CA THR A 97 -13.74 6.03 -10.44
C THR A 97 -12.92 4.77 -10.24
N THR A 98 -12.93 4.27 -9.00
CA THR A 98 -12.37 2.96 -8.64
C THR A 98 -13.46 1.91 -8.55
N LEU A 99 -13.07 0.63 -8.53
CA LEU A 99 -14.01 -0.48 -8.44
C LEU A 99 -14.90 -0.42 -7.19
N ILE A 100 -14.35 0.05 -6.06
CA ILE A 100 -15.11 0.24 -4.82
C ILE A 100 -16.10 1.41 -4.92
N PHE A 101 -15.75 2.46 -5.67
CA PHE A 101 -16.66 3.57 -5.96
C PHE A 101 -17.81 3.14 -6.88
N TYR A 102 -17.50 2.34 -7.91
CA TYR A 102 -18.52 1.73 -8.78
C TYR A 102 -19.51 0.85 -8.00
N MET A 103 -19.01 0.05 -7.06
CA MET A 103 -19.87 -0.75 -6.18
C MET A 103 -20.83 0.11 -5.35
N TYR A 104 -20.35 1.26 -4.87
CA TYR A 104 -21.18 2.21 -4.11
C TYR A 104 -22.28 2.81 -5.00
N GLU A 105 -21.93 3.28 -6.20
CA GLU A 105 -22.92 3.83 -7.15
C GLU A 105 -23.98 2.79 -7.53
N GLU A 106 -23.58 1.57 -7.88
CA GLU A 106 -24.56 0.53 -8.25
C GLU A 106 -25.39 0.07 -7.06
N GLY A 107 -24.78 -0.11 -5.89
CA GLY A 107 -25.45 -0.67 -4.72
C GLY A 107 -26.39 0.30 -4.02
N PHE A 108 -25.98 1.55 -3.88
CA PHE A 108 -26.71 2.56 -3.10
C PHE A 108 -27.44 3.59 -3.97
N ASN A 109 -26.85 4.05 -5.07
CA ASN A 109 -27.50 5.07 -5.91
C ASN A 109 -28.45 4.43 -6.93
N ALA A 110 -28.00 3.40 -7.64
CA ALA A 110 -28.81 2.69 -8.64
C ALA A 110 -29.65 1.56 -8.05
N THR A 111 -29.46 1.21 -6.77
CA THR A 111 -30.14 0.09 -6.06
C THR A 111 -29.98 -1.29 -6.72
N ASN A 112 -28.99 -1.45 -7.60
CA ASN A 112 -28.61 -2.69 -8.27
C ASN A 112 -27.68 -3.52 -7.38
N VAL A 113 -28.22 -4.02 -6.27
CA VAL A 113 -27.47 -4.82 -5.28
C VAL A 113 -26.77 -6.02 -5.92
N GLY A 114 -27.38 -6.64 -6.93
CA GLY A 114 -26.78 -7.77 -7.65
C GLY A 114 -25.49 -7.40 -8.39
N ARG A 115 -25.44 -6.24 -9.07
CA ARG A 115 -24.24 -5.78 -9.77
C ARG A 115 -23.14 -5.39 -8.80
N ALA A 116 -23.51 -4.68 -7.72
CA ALA A 116 -22.58 -4.32 -6.66
C ALA A 116 -21.98 -5.56 -5.98
N ALA A 117 -22.78 -6.61 -5.73
CA ALA A 117 -22.30 -7.86 -5.15
C ALA A 117 -21.32 -8.60 -6.06
N VAL A 118 -21.57 -8.66 -7.37
CA VAL A 118 -20.63 -9.25 -8.34
C VAL A 118 -19.32 -8.47 -8.36
N ALA A 119 -19.37 -7.15 -8.42
CA ALA A 119 -18.18 -6.31 -8.37
C ALA A 119 -17.40 -6.48 -7.05
N ALA A 120 -18.08 -6.68 -5.92
CA ALA A 120 -17.45 -6.99 -4.63
C ALA A 120 -16.65 -8.29 -4.67
N VAL A 121 -17.23 -9.35 -5.24
CA VAL A 121 -16.58 -10.66 -5.37
C VAL A 121 -15.38 -10.58 -6.30
N VAL A 122 -15.49 -9.82 -7.41
CA VAL A 122 -14.37 -9.58 -8.33
C VAL A 122 -13.23 -8.83 -7.64
N LEU A 123 -13.54 -7.76 -6.90
CA LEU A 123 -12.53 -7.01 -6.15
C LEU A 123 -11.85 -7.90 -5.11
N PHE A 124 -12.63 -8.69 -4.37
CA PHE A 124 -12.11 -9.65 -3.40
C PHE A 124 -11.17 -10.67 -4.04
N ALA A 125 -11.58 -11.29 -5.17
CA ALA A 125 -10.75 -12.25 -5.89
C ALA A 125 -9.45 -11.61 -6.40
N ALA A 126 -9.51 -10.37 -6.91
CA ALA A 126 -8.33 -9.64 -7.35
C ALA A 126 -7.37 -9.35 -6.19
N MET A 127 -7.87 -8.90 -5.04
CA MET A 127 -7.07 -8.65 -3.84
C MET A 127 -6.47 -9.95 -3.28
N LEU A 128 -7.23 -11.05 -3.29
CA LEU A 128 -6.76 -12.36 -2.86
C LEU A 128 -5.62 -12.84 -3.76
N LEU A 129 -5.79 -12.78 -5.08
CA LEU A 129 -4.78 -13.19 -6.04
C LEU A 129 -3.51 -12.34 -5.90
N PHE A 130 -3.66 -11.03 -5.76
CA PHE A 130 -2.53 -10.13 -5.50
C PHE A 130 -1.78 -10.52 -4.22
N THR A 131 -2.52 -10.75 -3.12
CA THR A 131 -1.94 -11.15 -1.84
C THR A 131 -1.23 -12.50 -1.94
N LEU A 132 -1.81 -13.50 -2.60
CA LEU A 132 -1.21 -14.82 -2.80
C LEU A 132 0.08 -14.75 -3.63
N VAL A 133 0.07 -13.97 -4.72
CA VAL A 133 1.27 -13.74 -5.55
C VAL A 133 2.34 -13.08 -4.69
N GLN A 134 2.00 -12.03 -3.96
CA GLN A 134 2.93 -11.29 -3.12
C GLN A 134 3.54 -12.17 -2.02
N MET A 135 2.74 -12.98 -1.32
CA MET A 135 3.22 -13.95 -0.33
C MET A 135 4.16 -15.00 -0.94
N ARG A 136 3.83 -15.53 -2.12
CA ARG A 136 4.65 -16.56 -2.79
C ARG A 136 6.01 -16.04 -3.26
N TYR A 137 6.11 -14.77 -3.64
CA TYR A 137 7.40 -14.13 -3.92
C TYR A 137 8.25 -13.93 -2.66
N ASN A 138 7.62 -13.77 -1.49
CA ASN A 138 8.30 -13.54 -0.22
C ASN A 138 8.93 -14.81 0.35
N GLU A 139 8.21 -15.94 0.32
CA GLU A 139 8.71 -17.24 0.80
C GLU A 139 10.02 -17.69 0.12
N ARG A 140 10.31 -17.18 -1.08
CA ARG A 140 11.54 -17.48 -1.82
C ARG A 140 12.74 -16.59 -1.44
N ASN A 141 12.52 -15.43 -0.83
CA ASN A 141 13.56 -14.42 -0.60
C ASN A 141 13.86 -14.15 0.88
N VAL A 142 13.09 -14.70 1.81
CA VAL A 142 13.24 -14.42 3.24
C VAL A 142 13.47 -15.74 3.99
N ASN A 143 14.75 -16.08 4.18
CA ASN A 143 15.14 -17.08 5.17
C ASN A 143 14.81 -16.52 6.55
N TYR A 144 13.72 -17.01 7.12
CA TYR A 144 13.49 -16.93 8.55
C TYR A 144 14.57 -17.79 9.23
N GLN A 145 15.59 -17.15 9.79
CA GLN A 145 16.50 -17.75 10.76
C GLN A 145 16.57 -16.83 11.98
#